data_AF-A0A520HPL2-F1
#
_entry.id   AF-A0A520HPL2-F1
#
_cell.length_a   1.000
_cell.length_b   1.000
_cell.length_c   1.000
_cell.angle_alpha   90.00
_cell.angle_beta   90.00
_cell.angle_gamma   90.00
#
_symmetry.space_group_name_H-M   'P 1'
#
loop_
_entity.id
_entity.type
_entity.pdbx_description
1 polymer ?
#
loop_
_entity_poly.entity_id
_entity_poly.type
_entity_poly.pdbx_seq_one_letter_code
_entity_poly.pdbx_strand_id
1 'polypeptide(L)'
;RYPMAYYHPSFSVGNYMEYVNYAAPAAMAPAQIPILHYLANNNAFFNSNKANLDKTPVFVEKMSELFGLYPFKNEKYGHAQANIGGGMEQQTMSTMSSFGTSLIAHELGHQWFGNSVTCATWNHIWINEGFATYADYLMNEQLPTLYTSSAASVMTAMHNNVMSATGGSVFVPDADLFDENRIFSNRLSYEKGASIIHTLRFELQNDNLFFQILRQFQTQFKDKVATADDFKAVAENVSGKNFTNFFNQWYYGQGYPTYSINYYTRNDSLVMNITQTTSSPGNTSFFSGLVEYTIQSGQGDTTVKFNLTSNGQEFRFKYIKDPTGIVIDPNNWIINRVGSINRVNPPGEPPVNPPGPGTPSIVFEPYVSPNPSPGNITLRYPTNVYTQAALFDTQGRLMQKIQLSQNTNQYQVGTLLANGVYFIRFTGAENDKTIKVLVVH
;
A
#
# COMPACT_ATOMS: atom_id res chain seq x y z
N ARG A 1 -26.89 -4.33 -24.13
CA ARG A 1 -27.20 -2.98 -23.60
C ARG A 1 -26.59 -2.92 -22.23
N TYR A 2 -25.75 -1.92 -21.98
CA TYR A 2 -25.12 -1.69 -20.68
C TYR A 2 -25.90 -0.59 -19.95
N PRO A 3 -26.20 -0.72 -18.65
CA PRO A 3 -26.72 0.41 -17.88
C PRO A 3 -25.69 1.54 -17.83
N MET A 4 -26.15 2.73 -17.51
CA MET A 4 -25.35 3.95 -17.54
C MET A 4 -25.80 4.84 -16.38
N ALA A 5 -24.86 5.39 -15.62
CA ALA A 5 -25.19 6.37 -14.58
C ALA A 5 -25.69 7.69 -15.21
N TYR A 6 -26.52 8.44 -14.49
CA TYR A 6 -27.21 9.61 -15.03
C TYR A 6 -26.30 10.76 -15.47
N TYR A 7 -25.03 10.77 -15.06
CA TYR A 7 -24.06 11.82 -15.38
C TYR A 7 -23.25 11.54 -16.67
N HIS A 8 -23.35 10.31 -17.20
CA HIS A 8 -22.65 9.87 -18.43
C HIS A 8 -23.33 10.19 -19.77
N PRO A 9 -24.65 10.45 -19.89
CA PRO A 9 -25.22 10.83 -21.17
C PRO A 9 -24.51 12.06 -21.74
N SER A 10 -23.97 11.94 -22.96
CA SER A 10 -23.35 13.03 -23.70
C SER A 10 -23.81 12.99 -25.15
N PHE A 11 -23.90 14.17 -25.74
CA PHE A 11 -24.23 14.36 -27.15
C PHE A 11 -23.36 15.48 -27.70
N SER A 12 -22.63 15.20 -28.77
CA SER A 12 -21.85 16.20 -29.48
C SER A 12 -22.20 16.19 -30.96
N VAL A 13 -22.27 17.39 -31.54
CA VAL A 13 -22.51 17.61 -32.98
C VAL A 13 -21.48 18.58 -33.49
N GLY A 14 -20.76 18.16 -34.52
CA GLY A 14 -19.74 18.99 -35.14
C GLY A 14 -19.25 18.36 -36.44
N ASN A 15 -18.52 19.14 -37.22
CA ASN A 15 -17.77 18.63 -38.35
C ASN A 15 -16.48 17.98 -37.83
N TYR A 16 -16.60 16.72 -37.43
CA TYR A 16 -15.49 15.93 -36.92
C TYR A 16 -14.74 15.24 -38.06
N MET A 17 -13.41 15.19 -37.95
CA MET A 17 -12.66 14.15 -38.63
C MET A 17 -12.68 12.87 -37.79
N GLU A 18 -12.77 11.73 -38.45
CA GLU A 18 -12.75 10.42 -37.80
C GLU A 18 -11.40 9.74 -38.01
N TYR A 19 -10.84 9.23 -36.92
CA TYR A 19 -9.65 8.38 -36.92
C TYR A 19 -9.93 7.11 -36.11
N VAL A 20 -9.57 5.94 -36.65
CA VAL A 20 -9.92 4.65 -36.04
C VAL A 20 -8.68 3.82 -35.79
N ASN A 21 -8.55 3.34 -34.56
CA ASN A 21 -7.62 2.28 -34.17
C ASN A 21 -8.39 1.02 -33.74
N TYR A 22 -7.69 -0.07 -33.48
CA TYR A 22 -8.28 -1.32 -33.02
C TYR A 22 -7.45 -1.90 -31.88
N ALA A 23 -8.09 -2.18 -30.75
CA ALA A 23 -7.49 -2.94 -29.66
C ALA A 23 -7.81 -4.43 -29.80
N ALA A 24 -6.83 -5.28 -29.52
CA ALA A 24 -6.99 -6.73 -29.61
C ALA A 24 -6.63 -7.42 -28.27
N PRO A 25 -7.45 -7.24 -27.21
CA PRO A 25 -7.20 -7.94 -25.94
C PRO A 25 -7.11 -9.46 -26.18
N ALA A 26 -6.09 -10.10 -25.62
CA ALA A 26 -5.81 -11.52 -25.87
C ALA A 26 -7.02 -12.44 -25.60
N ALA A 27 -7.85 -12.10 -24.60
CA ALA A 27 -9.07 -12.83 -24.25
C ALA A 27 -10.20 -12.74 -25.29
N MET A 28 -10.05 -11.93 -26.35
CA MET A 28 -11.02 -11.76 -27.42
C MET A 28 -10.56 -12.32 -28.77
N ALA A 29 -9.33 -12.82 -28.89
CA ALA A 29 -8.77 -13.22 -30.17
C ALA A 29 -9.70 -14.22 -30.93
N PRO A 30 -10.00 -13.98 -32.22
CA PRO A 30 -9.43 -12.96 -33.12
C PRO A 30 -10.21 -11.63 -33.18
N ALA A 31 -11.25 -11.44 -32.36
CA ALA A 31 -12.05 -10.22 -32.35
C ALA A 31 -11.27 -9.01 -31.82
N GLN A 32 -11.64 -7.83 -32.29
CA GLN A 32 -11.04 -6.54 -31.92
C GLN A 32 -12.11 -5.56 -31.45
N ILE A 33 -11.71 -4.59 -30.65
CA ILE A 33 -12.55 -3.48 -30.19
C ILE A 33 -12.17 -2.24 -31.03
N PRO A 34 -13.11 -1.64 -31.77
CA PRO A 34 -12.84 -0.39 -32.47
C PRO A 34 -12.63 0.75 -31.47
N ILE A 35 -11.61 1.56 -31.72
CA ILE A 35 -11.29 2.77 -30.97
C ILE A 35 -11.54 3.97 -31.88
N LEU A 36 -12.62 4.71 -31.63
CA LEU A 36 -13.05 5.83 -32.49
C LEU A 36 -12.58 7.17 -31.93
N HIS A 37 -11.89 7.95 -32.74
CA HIS A 37 -11.45 9.30 -32.38
C HIS A 37 -12.16 10.32 -33.26
N TYR A 38 -13.09 11.07 -32.68
CA TYR A 38 -13.75 12.20 -33.33
C TYR A 38 -13.03 13.48 -32.93
N LEU A 39 -12.26 14.05 -33.85
CA LEU A 39 -11.40 15.21 -33.60
C LEU A 39 -11.88 16.42 -34.40
N ALA A 40 -11.51 17.63 -33.96
CA ALA A 40 -11.68 18.82 -34.79
C ALA A 40 -11.12 18.55 -36.21
N ASN A 41 -11.89 18.87 -37.24
CA ASN A 41 -11.50 18.68 -38.64
C ASN A 41 -10.35 19.64 -39.03
N ASN A 42 -9.16 19.33 -38.55
CA ASN A 42 -7.94 20.13 -38.65
C ASN A 42 -6.72 19.20 -38.66
N ASN A 43 -6.05 19.12 -39.81
CA ASN A 43 -4.90 18.23 -40.00
C ASN A 43 -3.71 18.55 -39.09
N ALA A 44 -3.46 19.81 -38.76
CA ALA A 44 -2.38 20.17 -37.85
C ALA A 44 -2.66 19.64 -36.44
N PHE A 45 -3.89 19.83 -35.95
CA PHE A 45 -4.33 19.29 -34.67
C PHE A 45 -4.23 17.76 -34.63
N PHE A 46 -4.71 17.07 -35.68
CA PHE A 46 -4.58 15.62 -35.79
C PHE A 46 -3.11 15.16 -35.73
N ASN A 47 -2.24 15.73 -36.58
CA ASN A 47 -0.85 15.34 -36.65
C ASN A 47 -0.11 15.53 -35.32
N SER A 48 -0.43 16.59 -34.57
CA SER A 48 0.16 16.84 -33.24
C SER A 48 -0.30 15.85 -32.16
N ASN A 49 -1.47 15.22 -32.31
CA ASN A 49 -2.05 14.33 -31.29
C ASN A 49 -2.01 12.85 -31.67
N LYS A 50 -1.80 12.52 -32.96
CA LYS A 50 -1.88 11.16 -33.48
C LYS A 50 -1.00 10.18 -32.70
N ALA A 51 0.24 10.55 -32.39
CA ALA A 51 1.17 9.68 -31.67
C ALA A 51 0.68 9.29 -30.26
N ASN A 52 -0.12 10.13 -29.61
CA ASN A 52 -0.73 9.80 -28.32
C ASN A 52 -2.01 8.99 -28.48
N LEU A 53 -2.84 9.30 -29.49
CA LEU A 53 -4.03 8.52 -29.82
C LEU A 53 -3.67 7.07 -30.18
N ASP A 54 -2.56 6.86 -30.89
CA ASP A 54 -2.03 5.54 -31.25
C ASP A 54 -1.66 4.67 -30.03
N LYS A 55 -1.54 5.25 -28.83
CA LYS A 55 -1.28 4.50 -27.58
C LYS A 55 -2.55 3.86 -27.01
N THR A 56 -3.74 4.36 -27.36
CA THR A 56 -5.03 3.94 -26.78
C THR A 56 -5.27 2.43 -26.87
N PRO A 57 -5.02 1.74 -28.01
CA PRO A 57 -5.19 0.28 -28.09
C PRO A 57 -4.37 -0.49 -27.06
N VAL A 58 -3.10 -0.10 -26.88
CA VAL A 58 -2.18 -0.76 -25.93
C VAL A 58 -2.67 -0.57 -24.49
N PHE A 59 -3.23 0.60 -24.17
CA PHE A 59 -3.84 0.82 -22.85
C PHE A 59 -5.10 -0.02 -22.66
N VAL A 60 -5.99 -0.13 -23.66
CA VAL A 60 -7.18 -0.99 -23.58
C VAL A 60 -6.78 -2.45 -23.32
N GLU A 61 -5.76 -2.94 -24.03
CA GLU A 61 -5.23 -4.28 -23.87
C GLU A 61 -4.61 -4.50 -22.49
N LYS A 62 -3.74 -3.59 -22.05
CA LYS A 62 -3.05 -3.74 -20.75
C LYS A 62 -4.01 -3.59 -19.57
N MET A 63 -4.93 -2.63 -19.60
CA MET A 63 -5.97 -2.51 -18.57
C MET A 63 -6.91 -3.73 -18.56
N SER A 64 -7.20 -4.32 -19.74
CA SER A 64 -7.98 -5.56 -19.81
C SER A 64 -7.28 -6.76 -19.13
N GLU A 65 -5.95 -6.82 -19.18
CA GLU A 65 -5.15 -7.81 -18.47
C GLU A 65 -5.20 -7.58 -16.94
N LEU A 66 -5.00 -6.34 -16.51
CA LEU A 66 -4.88 -5.98 -15.09
C LEU A 66 -6.22 -6.00 -14.36
N PHE A 67 -7.26 -5.40 -14.94
CA PHE A 67 -8.55 -5.14 -14.28
C PHE A 67 -9.66 -6.10 -14.72
N GLY A 68 -9.39 -6.92 -15.73
CA GLY A 68 -10.37 -7.80 -16.38
C GLY A 68 -10.83 -7.22 -17.71
N LEU A 69 -11.34 -8.07 -18.59
CA LEU A 69 -11.63 -7.70 -19.98
C LEU A 69 -12.51 -6.45 -20.08
N TYR A 70 -12.18 -5.55 -21.01
CA TYR A 70 -12.90 -4.29 -21.26
C TYR A 70 -14.42 -4.44 -21.11
N PRO A 71 -15.07 -3.69 -20.20
CA PRO A 71 -16.45 -3.97 -19.81
C PRO A 71 -17.47 -3.82 -20.94
N PHE A 72 -17.14 -2.97 -21.93
CA PHE A 72 -17.97 -2.62 -23.08
C PHE A 72 -17.45 -3.23 -24.40
N LYS A 73 -16.73 -4.36 -24.32
CA LYS A 73 -16.10 -5.07 -25.45
C LYS A 73 -16.96 -5.37 -26.69
N ASN A 74 -18.29 -5.39 -26.55
CA ASN A 74 -19.20 -5.61 -27.67
C ASN A 74 -19.60 -4.30 -28.37
N GLU A 75 -19.08 -3.17 -27.92
CA GLU A 75 -19.24 -1.85 -28.51
C GLU A 75 -17.87 -1.32 -28.98
N LYS A 76 -17.56 -0.08 -28.61
CA LYS A 76 -16.35 0.66 -28.95
C LYS A 76 -15.76 1.27 -27.68
N TYR A 77 -14.54 1.73 -27.78
CA TYR A 77 -14.07 2.85 -26.97
C TYR A 77 -13.74 4.01 -27.89
N GLY A 78 -13.48 5.20 -27.35
CA GLY A 78 -13.09 6.31 -28.18
C GLY A 78 -13.02 7.64 -27.45
N HIS A 79 -12.72 8.67 -28.22
CA HIS A 79 -12.66 10.03 -27.74
C HIS A 79 -13.50 10.96 -28.62
N ALA A 80 -14.25 11.85 -28.00
CA ALA A 80 -14.91 12.97 -28.66
C ALA A 80 -14.21 14.27 -28.26
N GLN A 81 -13.59 14.97 -29.21
CA GLN A 81 -12.95 16.24 -28.92
C GLN A 81 -14.00 17.33 -28.67
N ALA A 82 -13.88 18.03 -27.55
CA ALA A 82 -14.70 19.20 -27.24
C ALA A 82 -13.90 20.23 -26.46
N ASN A 83 -14.35 21.49 -26.49
CA ASN A 83 -13.72 22.55 -25.72
C ASN A 83 -14.23 22.57 -24.28
N ILE A 84 -13.83 21.56 -23.50
CA ILE A 84 -14.11 21.44 -22.06
C ILE A 84 -12.84 21.65 -21.24
N GLY A 85 -12.95 21.85 -19.92
CA GLY A 85 -11.79 21.73 -19.04
C GLY A 85 -11.43 20.25 -18.83
N GLY A 86 -10.22 19.83 -19.20
CA GLY A 86 -9.76 18.45 -18.96
C GLY A 86 -10.44 17.40 -19.85
N GLY A 87 -10.92 16.33 -19.22
CA GLY A 87 -11.65 15.22 -19.82
C GLY A 87 -12.92 14.89 -19.01
N MET A 88 -13.81 14.11 -19.61
CA MET A 88 -15.00 13.57 -18.97
C MET A 88 -15.22 12.15 -19.52
N GLU A 89 -15.49 11.21 -18.63
CA GLU A 89 -15.25 9.79 -18.89
C GLU A 89 -16.41 9.05 -19.57
N GLN A 90 -17.25 9.75 -20.34
CA GLN A 90 -18.55 9.21 -20.77
C GLN A 90 -18.44 7.80 -21.37
N GLN A 91 -19.34 6.93 -20.94
CA GLN A 91 -19.29 5.51 -21.22
C GLN A 91 -19.11 5.21 -22.72
N THR A 92 -18.05 4.49 -23.05
CA THR A 92 -17.58 4.14 -24.40
C THR A 92 -16.98 5.27 -25.25
N MET A 93 -17.08 6.54 -24.85
CA MET A 93 -16.65 7.70 -25.64
C MET A 93 -16.28 8.88 -24.72
N SER A 94 -15.05 8.95 -24.23
CA SER A 94 -14.62 10.03 -23.34
C SER A 94 -14.55 11.35 -24.08
N THR A 95 -15.14 12.41 -23.52
CA THR A 95 -15.05 13.76 -24.08
C THR A 95 -13.76 14.40 -23.59
N MET A 96 -12.93 14.95 -24.47
CA MET A 96 -11.61 15.46 -24.09
C MET A 96 -11.24 16.75 -24.82
N SER A 97 -10.56 17.66 -24.12
CA SER A 97 -10.00 18.88 -24.73
C SER A 97 -8.58 18.71 -25.26
N SER A 98 -7.83 17.75 -24.72
CA SER A 98 -6.47 17.45 -25.12
C SER A 98 -6.21 15.93 -25.09
N PHE A 99 -5.12 15.51 -25.74
CA PHE A 99 -4.78 14.09 -25.89
C PHE A 99 -3.41 13.78 -25.30
N GLY A 100 -3.13 14.33 -24.10
CA GLY A 100 -1.97 13.93 -23.32
C GLY A 100 -2.06 12.45 -22.93
N THR A 101 -0.93 11.74 -22.88
CA THR A 101 -0.90 10.29 -22.60
C THR A 101 -1.56 9.94 -21.25
N SER A 102 -1.26 10.71 -20.21
CA SER A 102 -1.83 10.51 -18.86
C SER A 102 -3.34 10.74 -18.84
N LEU A 103 -3.84 11.79 -19.50
CA LEU A 103 -5.28 12.04 -19.59
C LEU A 103 -5.99 10.91 -20.35
N ILE A 104 -5.45 10.44 -21.49
CA ILE A 104 -6.03 9.29 -22.22
C ILE A 104 -6.12 8.05 -21.31
N ALA A 105 -5.07 7.76 -20.54
CA ALA A 105 -5.07 6.61 -19.63
C ALA A 105 -6.07 6.78 -18.49
N HIS A 106 -6.16 7.98 -17.88
CA HIS A 106 -7.14 8.29 -16.82
C HIS A 106 -8.58 8.09 -17.33
N GLU A 107 -8.94 8.73 -18.45
CA GLU A 107 -10.28 8.65 -19.04
C GLU A 107 -10.66 7.23 -19.49
N LEU A 108 -9.68 6.43 -19.90
CA LEU A 108 -9.89 5.01 -20.21
C LEU A 108 -10.04 4.17 -18.94
N GLY A 109 -9.29 4.47 -17.88
CA GLY A 109 -9.40 3.80 -16.58
C GLY A 109 -10.83 3.84 -16.04
N HIS A 110 -11.52 4.96 -16.27
CA HIS A 110 -12.91 5.13 -15.88
C HIS A 110 -13.90 4.13 -16.48
N GLN A 111 -13.57 3.52 -17.62
CA GLN A 111 -14.43 2.51 -18.22
C GLN A 111 -14.62 1.30 -17.29
N TRP A 112 -13.62 0.98 -16.46
CA TRP A 112 -13.73 0.05 -15.34
C TRP A 112 -14.23 0.76 -14.07
N PHE A 113 -13.66 1.92 -13.75
CA PHE A 113 -13.83 2.62 -12.48
C PHE A 113 -14.55 3.96 -12.64
N GLY A 114 -15.88 3.95 -12.57
CA GLY A 114 -16.75 5.11 -12.81
C GLY A 114 -17.91 4.77 -13.74
N ASN A 115 -17.70 3.82 -14.66
CA ASN A 115 -18.69 3.41 -15.66
C ASN A 115 -19.22 2.02 -15.36
N SER A 116 -18.39 0.98 -15.50
CA SER A 116 -18.77 -0.41 -15.19
C SER A 116 -19.07 -0.61 -13.71
N VAL A 117 -18.28 0.01 -12.84
CA VAL A 117 -18.54 0.12 -11.40
C VAL A 117 -18.45 1.58 -11.04
N THR A 118 -19.53 2.20 -10.59
CA THR A 118 -19.55 3.64 -10.23
C THR A 118 -19.71 3.85 -8.73
N CYS A 119 -19.39 5.03 -8.20
CA CYS A 119 -19.60 5.33 -6.79
C CYS A 119 -21.09 5.35 -6.44
N ALA A 120 -21.46 4.83 -5.26
CA ALA A 120 -22.84 4.87 -4.76
C ALA A 120 -23.33 6.26 -4.42
N THR A 121 -22.43 7.12 -3.93
CA THR A 121 -22.67 8.53 -3.65
C THR A 121 -21.36 9.29 -3.90
N TRP A 122 -21.45 10.63 -4.00
CA TRP A 122 -20.27 11.49 -4.13
C TRP A 122 -19.30 11.39 -2.94
N ASN A 123 -19.74 10.88 -1.78
CA ASN A 123 -18.85 10.53 -0.66
C ASN A 123 -17.72 9.58 -1.09
N HIS A 124 -18.04 8.69 -2.04
CA HIS A 124 -17.18 7.63 -2.53
C HIS A 124 -16.62 7.90 -3.92
N ILE A 125 -16.60 9.16 -4.38
CA ILE A 125 -16.11 9.57 -5.70
C ILE A 125 -14.68 9.09 -6.01
N TRP A 126 -13.89 8.81 -4.98
CA TRP A 126 -12.62 8.10 -5.07
C TRP A 126 -12.65 6.80 -5.89
N ILE A 127 -13.77 6.05 -5.86
CA ILE A 127 -13.94 4.85 -6.68
C ILE A 127 -13.79 5.18 -8.16
N ASN A 128 -14.25 6.36 -8.58
CA ASN A 128 -14.09 6.82 -9.95
C ASN A 128 -12.70 7.44 -10.11
N GLU A 129 -12.44 8.53 -9.38
CA GLU A 129 -11.28 9.40 -9.64
C GLU A 129 -9.96 8.80 -9.17
N GLY A 130 -9.91 8.25 -7.96
CA GLY A 130 -8.66 7.71 -7.43
C GLY A 130 -8.22 6.44 -8.16
N PHE A 131 -9.16 5.58 -8.55
CA PHE A 131 -8.83 4.40 -9.36
C PHE A 131 -8.48 4.75 -10.79
N ALA A 132 -9.12 5.73 -11.42
CA ALA A 132 -8.73 6.22 -12.75
C ALA A 132 -7.33 6.86 -12.72
N THR A 133 -7.03 7.69 -11.72
CA THR A 133 -5.69 8.26 -11.51
C THR A 133 -4.66 7.17 -11.23
N TYR A 134 -5.01 6.14 -10.46
CA TYR A 134 -4.12 5.00 -10.23
C TYR A 134 -3.95 4.11 -11.48
N ALA A 135 -4.97 4.02 -12.33
CA ALA A 135 -4.88 3.30 -13.61
C ALA A 135 -3.90 3.98 -14.57
N ASP A 136 -3.89 5.32 -14.64
CA ASP A 136 -2.84 6.08 -15.34
C ASP A 136 -1.44 5.79 -14.76
N TYR A 137 -1.28 5.88 -13.43
CA TYR A 137 -0.02 5.52 -12.78
C TYR A 137 0.45 4.09 -13.16
N LEU A 138 -0.47 3.12 -13.14
CA LEU A 138 -0.16 1.74 -13.54
C LEU A 138 0.22 1.63 -15.02
N MET A 139 -0.43 2.38 -15.92
CA MET A 139 0.00 2.39 -17.33
C MET A 139 1.40 2.96 -17.48
N ASN A 140 1.77 3.98 -16.72
CA ASN A 140 3.14 4.49 -16.69
C ASN A 140 4.13 3.44 -16.14
N GLU A 141 3.79 2.78 -15.04
CA GLU A 141 4.62 1.71 -14.45
C GLU A 141 4.82 0.53 -15.43
N GLN A 142 3.75 0.11 -16.10
CA GLN A 142 3.73 -1.10 -16.92
C GLN A 142 4.22 -0.87 -18.36
N LEU A 143 4.11 0.37 -18.86
CA LEU A 143 4.46 0.76 -20.23
C LEU A 143 5.32 2.05 -20.21
N PRO A 144 6.46 2.06 -19.50
CA PRO A 144 7.22 3.29 -19.25
C PRO A 144 7.73 3.97 -20.53
N THR A 145 7.93 3.21 -21.61
CA THR A 145 8.35 3.75 -22.92
C THR A 145 7.30 4.62 -23.59
N LEU A 146 6.04 4.55 -23.15
CA LEU A 146 4.94 5.39 -23.66
C LEU A 146 4.83 6.72 -22.92
N TYR A 147 5.56 6.91 -21.82
CA TYR A 147 5.51 8.08 -20.94
C TYR A 147 6.83 8.85 -20.96
N THR A 148 6.75 10.15 -20.65
CA THR A 148 7.93 11.03 -20.54
C THR A 148 8.49 11.10 -19.12
N SER A 149 7.63 10.96 -18.11
CA SER A 149 7.99 10.98 -16.69
C SER A 149 7.86 9.59 -16.11
N SER A 150 8.79 9.19 -15.23
CA SER A 150 8.73 7.86 -14.62
C SER A 150 7.58 7.76 -13.61
N ALA A 151 7.00 6.56 -13.45
CA ALA A 151 5.98 6.30 -12.44
C ALA A 151 6.44 6.74 -11.03
N ALA A 152 7.68 6.45 -10.64
CA ALA A 152 8.23 6.88 -9.35
C ALA A 152 8.19 8.41 -9.15
N SER A 153 8.51 9.19 -10.20
CA SER A 153 8.44 10.66 -10.15
C SER A 153 7.00 11.16 -10.02
N VAL A 154 6.05 10.49 -10.69
CA VAL A 154 4.62 10.80 -10.61
C VAL A 154 4.09 10.54 -9.20
N MET A 155 4.38 9.37 -8.60
CA MET A 155 3.94 9.08 -7.23
C MET A 155 4.57 10.03 -6.22
N THR A 156 5.83 10.42 -6.42
CA THR A 156 6.48 11.45 -5.59
C THR A 156 5.73 12.78 -5.67
N ALA A 157 5.34 13.20 -6.87
CA ALA A 157 4.59 14.43 -7.05
C ALA A 157 3.21 14.38 -6.38
N MET A 158 2.49 13.26 -6.52
CA MET A 158 1.20 13.02 -5.85
C MET A 158 1.36 13.10 -4.33
N HIS A 159 2.31 12.37 -3.75
CA HIS A 159 2.57 12.40 -2.30
C HIS A 159 2.89 13.81 -1.82
N ASN A 160 3.72 14.57 -2.55
CA ASN A 160 4.05 15.94 -2.20
C ASN A 160 2.83 16.87 -2.21
N ASN A 161 1.97 16.76 -3.21
CA ASN A 161 0.75 17.57 -3.26
C ASN A 161 -0.24 17.16 -2.16
N VAL A 162 -0.41 15.87 -1.88
CA VAL A 162 -1.21 15.40 -0.73
C VAL A 162 -0.68 16.01 0.57
N MET A 163 0.65 16.03 0.74
CA MET A 163 1.33 16.58 1.90
C MET A 163 1.44 18.11 1.94
N SER A 164 0.89 18.83 0.95
CA SER A 164 0.88 20.30 0.92
C SER A 164 -0.04 20.93 1.97
N ALA A 165 -1.00 20.16 2.51
CA ALA A 165 -1.88 20.55 3.61
C ALA A 165 -1.84 19.50 4.71
N THR A 166 -2.13 19.87 5.95
CA THR A 166 -2.00 18.98 7.13
C THR A 166 -3.13 17.96 7.27
N GLY A 167 -4.27 18.17 6.62
CA GLY A 167 -5.47 17.33 6.74
C GLY A 167 -6.21 17.09 5.42
N GLY A 168 -7.42 16.54 5.56
CA GLY A 168 -8.29 16.11 4.46
C GLY A 168 -8.37 14.59 4.34
N SER A 169 -9.61 14.09 4.21
CA SER A 169 -9.96 12.69 3.98
C SER A 169 -10.19 12.43 2.49
N VAL A 170 -10.07 11.17 2.07
CA VAL A 170 -10.50 10.76 0.73
C VAL A 170 -12.03 10.70 0.66
N PHE A 171 -12.66 10.16 1.71
CA PHE A 171 -14.11 10.25 1.90
C PHE A 171 -14.56 11.71 1.88
N VAL A 172 -15.54 12.06 1.04
CA VAL A 172 -16.16 13.39 1.05
C VAL A 172 -17.19 13.43 2.19
N PRO A 173 -17.05 14.33 3.18
CA PRO A 173 -18.04 14.46 4.25
C PRO A 173 -19.42 14.88 3.73
N ASP A 174 -20.48 14.48 4.43
CA ASP A 174 -21.86 14.82 4.02
C ASP A 174 -22.10 16.32 3.89
N ALA A 175 -21.45 17.12 4.75
CA ALA A 175 -21.53 18.58 4.72
C ALA A 175 -20.98 19.19 3.42
N ASP A 176 -20.13 18.46 2.69
CA ASP A 176 -19.42 18.94 1.51
C ASP A 176 -19.98 18.34 0.20
N LEU A 177 -21.09 17.58 0.24
CA LEU A 177 -21.64 16.90 -0.95
C LEU A 177 -22.26 17.83 -2.01
N PHE A 178 -22.29 19.13 -1.74
CA PHE A 178 -22.70 20.16 -2.69
C PHE A 178 -21.54 21.10 -3.09
N ASP A 179 -20.31 20.84 -2.62
CA ASP A 179 -19.11 21.55 -3.05
C ASP A 179 -18.36 20.72 -4.09
N GLU A 180 -18.55 21.05 -5.36
CA GLU A 180 -17.87 20.40 -6.49
C GLU A 180 -16.35 20.42 -6.35
N ASN A 181 -15.75 21.50 -5.82
CA ASN A 181 -14.29 21.58 -5.65
C ASN A 181 -13.79 20.58 -4.60
N ARG A 182 -14.63 20.27 -3.61
CA ARG A 182 -14.32 19.28 -2.61
C ARG A 182 -14.55 17.87 -3.13
N ILE A 183 -15.63 17.62 -3.86
CA ILE A 183 -15.93 16.33 -4.51
C ILE A 183 -14.81 15.98 -5.48
N PHE A 184 -14.44 16.91 -6.37
CA PHE A 184 -13.41 16.74 -7.40
C PHE A 184 -12.07 17.35 -6.99
N SER A 185 -11.73 17.24 -5.71
CA SER A 185 -10.46 17.76 -5.20
C SER A 185 -9.29 16.96 -5.75
N ASN A 186 -8.48 17.55 -6.63
CA ASN A 186 -7.26 16.91 -7.17
C ASN A 186 -6.36 16.34 -6.05
N ARG A 187 -6.22 17.07 -4.94
CA ARG A 187 -5.41 16.62 -3.80
C ARG A 187 -5.99 15.38 -3.10
N LEU A 188 -7.31 15.31 -2.91
CA LEU A 188 -7.94 14.33 -2.01
C LEU A 188 -8.62 13.18 -2.74
N SER A 189 -9.46 13.48 -3.74
CA SER A 189 -10.25 12.48 -4.44
C SER A 189 -9.42 11.73 -5.49
N TYR A 190 -8.49 12.44 -6.14
CA TYR A 190 -7.61 11.92 -7.19
C TYR A 190 -6.31 11.41 -6.59
N GLU A 191 -5.41 12.31 -6.16
CA GLU A 191 -4.04 11.94 -5.82
C GLU A 191 -3.93 11.20 -4.50
N LYS A 192 -4.53 11.68 -3.40
CA LYS A 192 -4.59 10.89 -2.16
C LYS A 192 -5.32 9.57 -2.38
N GLY A 193 -6.40 9.59 -3.18
CA GLY A 193 -7.14 8.41 -3.60
C GLY A 193 -6.26 7.35 -4.29
N ALA A 194 -5.46 7.76 -5.27
CA ALA A 194 -4.53 6.88 -5.97
C ALA A 194 -3.38 6.41 -5.06
N SER A 195 -2.84 7.30 -4.24
CA SER A 195 -1.76 6.98 -3.30
C SER A 195 -2.17 5.93 -2.27
N ILE A 196 -3.40 5.98 -1.74
CA ILE A 196 -3.86 4.95 -0.80
C ILE A 196 -4.10 3.60 -1.50
N ILE A 197 -4.48 3.58 -2.79
CA ILE A 197 -4.54 2.33 -3.57
C ILE A 197 -3.12 1.76 -3.74
N HIS A 198 -2.13 2.62 -4.01
CA HIS A 198 -0.72 2.25 -4.07
C HIS A 198 -0.22 1.65 -2.74
N THR A 199 -0.55 2.29 -1.62
CA THR A 199 -0.22 1.77 -0.29
C THR A 199 -0.94 0.44 0.00
N LEU A 200 -2.19 0.25 -0.43
CA LEU A 200 -2.89 -1.03 -0.28
C LEU A 200 -2.20 -2.15 -1.06
N ARG A 201 -1.73 -1.88 -2.29
CA ARG A 201 -0.91 -2.83 -3.07
C ARG A 201 0.35 -3.21 -2.31
N PHE A 202 1.01 -2.25 -1.68
CA PHE A 202 2.14 -2.52 -0.80
C PHE A 202 1.74 -3.37 0.42
N GLU A 203 0.69 -3.03 1.16
CA GLU A 203 0.23 -3.80 2.32
C GLU A 203 -0.08 -5.26 1.99
N LEU A 204 -0.52 -5.55 0.76
CA LEU A 204 -0.77 -6.91 0.30
C LEU A 204 0.52 -7.74 0.17
N GLN A 205 1.65 -7.11 -0.19
CA GLN A 205 2.94 -7.77 -0.50
C GLN A 205 2.81 -8.86 -1.58
N ASN A 206 1.84 -8.70 -2.50
CA ASN A 206 1.56 -9.66 -3.55
C ASN A 206 0.76 -8.99 -4.69
N ASP A 207 1.43 -8.67 -5.79
CA ASP A 207 0.81 -8.03 -6.95
C ASP A 207 -0.26 -8.89 -7.62
N ASN A 208 -0.03 -10.21 -7.71
CA ASN A 208 -1.02 -11.12 -8.29
C ASN A 208 -2.34 -11.07 -7.52
N LEU A 209 -2.23 -11.01 -6.19
CA LEU A 209 -3.38 -10.89 -5.30
C LEU A 209 -4.04 -9.50 -5.42
N PHE A 210 -3.25 -8.42 -5.52
CA PHE A 210 -3.77 -7.08 -5.76
C PHE A 210 -4.60 -6.99 -7.05
N PHE A 211 -4.05 -7.44 -8.18
CA PHE A 211 -4.80 -7.42 -9.44
C PHE A 211 -5.97 -8.41 -9.44
N GLN A 212 -5.90 -9.51 -8.66
CA GLN A 212 -7.05 -10.40 -8.46
C GLN A 212 -8.17 -9.69 -7.71
N ILE A 213 -7.88 -8.87 -6.70
CA ILE A 213 -8.87 -8.04 -5.99
C ILE A 213 -9.56 -7.10 -6.98
N LEU A 214 -8.81 -6.39 -7.82
CA LEU A 214 -9.39 -5.48 -8.82
C LEU A 214 -10.33 -6.20 -9.78
N ARG A 215 -9.90 -7.36 -10.32
CA ARG A 215 -10.75 -8.20 -11.20
C ARG A 215 -12.00 -8.72 -10.49
N GLN A 216 -11.88 -9.14 -9.23
CA GLN A 216 -13.01 -9.61 -8.43
C GLN A 216 -14.00 -8.48 -8.15
N PHE A 217 -13.51 -7.29 -7.81
CA PHE A 217 -14.34 -6.11 -7.60
C PHE A 217 -15.11 -5.75 -8.88
N GLN A 218 -14.42 -5.70 -10.02
CA GLN A 218 -15.04 -5.47 -11.33
C GLN A 218 -16.08 -6.53 -11.69
N THR A 219 -15.87 -7.79 -11.30
CA THR A 219 -16.83 -8.88 -11.56
C THR A 219 -18.06 -8.80 -10.66
N GLN A 220 -17.88 -8.57 -9.35
CA GLN A 220 -18.96 -8.58 -8.37
C GLN A 220 -19.88 -7.34 -8.47
N PHE A 221 -19.27 -6.20 -8.79
CA PHE A 221 -19.95 -4.90 -8.88
C PHE A 221 -20.23 -4.45 -10.31
N LYS A 222 -19.98 -5.31 -11.31
CA LYS A 222 -20.32 -5.01 -12.70
C LYS A 222 -21.75 -4.49 -12.80
N ASP A 223 -21.91 -3.35 -13.48
CA ASP A 223 -23.18 -2.69 -13.75
C ASP A 223 -23.90 -2.23 -12.46
N LYS A 224 -23.16 -2.00 -11.36
CA LYS A 224 -23.67 -1.56 -10.06
C LYS A 224 -22.89 -0.35 -9.52
N VAL A 225 -23.43 0.18 -8.44
CA VAL A 225 -22.75 1.16 -7.59
C VAL A 225 -21.97 0.46 -6.47
N ALA A 226 -20.91 1.09 -5.97
CA ALA A 226 -20.10 0.59 -4.85
C ALA A 226 -19.71 1.70 -3.87
N THR A 227 -19.42 1.30 -2.63
CA THR A 227 -18.83 2.13 -1.57
C THR A 227 -17.38 1.71 -1.29
N ALA A 228 -16.67 2.49 -0.47
CA ALA A 228 -15.34 2.09 -0.01
C ALA A 228 -15.37 0.80 0.82
N ASP A 229 -16.42 0.58 1.61
CA ASP A 229 -16.59 -0.63 2.40
C ASP A 229 -16.87 -1.86 1.54
N ASP A 230 -17.54 -1.70 0.40
CA ASP A 230 -17.72 -2.77 -0.59
C ASP A 230 -16.37 -3.21 -1.19
N PHE A 231 -15.54 -2.24 -1.61
CA PHE A 231 -14.20 -2.54 -2.12
C PHE A 231 -13.32 -3.17 -1.03
N LYS A 232 -13.37 -2.64 0.20
CA LYS A 232 -12.70 -3.23 1.38
C LYS A 232 -13.11 -4.69 1.58
N ALA A 233 -14.41 -4.99 1.55
CA ALA A 233 -14.91 -6.35 1.74
C ALA A 233 -14.39 -7.33 0.68
N VAL A 234 -14.31 -6.90 -0.59
CA VAL A 234 -13.68 -7.70 -1.66
C VAL A 234 -12.19 -7.91 -1.39
N ALA A 235 -11.46 -6.86 -1.00
CA ALA A 235 -10.04 -6.95 -0.68
C ALA A 235 -9.78 -7.91 0.50
N GLU A 236 -10.56 -7.83 1.57
CA GLU A 236 -10.45 -8.70 2.75
C GLU A 236 -10.82 -10.15 2.41
N ASN A 237 -11.89 -10.38 1.64
CA ASN A 237 -12.31 -11.73 1.25
C ASN A 237 -11.25 -12.43 0.38
N VAL A 238 -10.72 -11.73 -0.61
CA VAL A 238 -9.74 -12.31 -1.55
C VAL A 238 -8.37 -12.51 -0.88
N SER A 239 -7.94 -11.58 -0.02
CA SER A 239 -6.61 -11.63 0.59
C SER A 239 -6.53 -12.35 1.92
N GLY A 240 -7.65 -12.50 2.63
CA GLY A 240 -7.69 -12.97 4.02
C GLY A 240 -7.09 -11.98 5.04
N LYS A 241 -6.70 -10.76 4.62
CA LYS A 241 -6.19 -9.70 5.50
C LYS A 241 -7.34 -8.82 5.99
N ASN A 242 -7.18 -8.25 7.18
CA ASN A 242 -8.09 -7.22 7.70
C ASN A 242 -7.55 -5.83 7.35
N PHE A 243 -8.36 -5.02 6.68
CA PHE A 243 -8.03 -3.66 6.25
C PHE A 243 -8.84 -2.58 6.98
N THR A 244 -9.52 -2.92 8.06
CA THR A 244 -10.32 -1.97 8.86
C THR A 244 -9.48 -0.77 9.30
N ASN A 245 -8.33 -0.99 9.93
CA ASN A 245 -7.45 0.11 10.35
C ASN A 245 -6.91 0.90 9.16
N PHE A 246 -6.58 0.22 8.05
CA PHE A 246 -6.12 0.84 6.82
C PHE A 246 -7.14 1.86 6.29
N PHE A 247 -8.40 1.45 6.12
CA PHE A 247 -9.45 2.37 5.65
C PHE A 247 -9.77 3.47 6.67
N ASN A 248 -9.80 3.14 7.96
CA ASN A 248 -10.05 4.12 9.01
C ASN A 248 -9.01 5.24 9.00
N GLN A 249 -7.72 4.91 8.86
CA GLN A 249 -6.65 5.92 8.93
C GLN A 249 -6.43 6.67 7.60
N TRP A 250 -6.55 5.99 6.46
CA TRP A 250 -6.19 6.54 5.14
C TRP A 250 -7.38 7.10 4.35
N TYR A 251 -8.51 6.39 4.36
CA TYR A 251 -9.68 6.76 3.56
C TYR A 251 -10.61 7.72 4.32
N TYR A 252 -11.05 7.30 5.52
CA TYR A 252 -11.90 8.10 6.40
C TYR A 252 -11.10 9.14 7.20
N GLY A 253 -9.90 8.77 7.64
CA GLY A 253 -9.00 9.60 8.42
C GLY A 253 -8.31 10.71 7.61
N GLN A 254 -7.59 11.58 8.33
CA GLN A 254 -6.92 12.74 7.76
C GLN A 254 -5.42 12.75 8.02
N GLY A 255 -4.70 13.53 7.20
CA GLY A 255 -3.27 13.75 7.38
C GLY A 255 -2.39 12.58 6.95
N TYR A 256 -1.16 12.58 7.45
CA TYR A 256 -0.09 11.62 7.14
C TYR A 256 0.93 11.55 8.30
N PRO A 257 1.71 10.46 8.41
CA PRO A 257 2.76 10.31 9.40
C PRO A 257 4.09 10.97 8.99
N THR A 258 4.86 11.39 9.99
CA THR A 258 6.28 11.72 9.89
C THR A 258 7.07 10.75 10.73
N TYR A 259 7.86 9.87 10.11
CA TYR A 259 8.59 8.81 10.79
C TYR A 259 9.98 9.27 11.25
N SER A 260 10.35 8.97 12.49
CA SER A 260 11.68 9.20 13.04
C SER A 260 12.27 7.90 13.59
N ILE A 261 13.59 7.75 13.51
CA ILE A 261 14.29 6.53 13.91
C ILE A 261 15.47 6.88 14.82
N ASN A 262 15.56 6.20 15.96
CA ASN A 262 16.80 6.06 16.70
C ASN A 262 17.31 4.63 16.52
N TYR A 263 18.55 4.44 16.11
CA TYR A 263 19.10 3.10 15.88
C TYR A 263 20.49 2.91 16.49
N TYR A 264 20.82 1.69 16.85
CA TYR A 264 22.14 1.32 17.37
C TYR A 264 22.46 -0.14 17.10
N THR A 265 23.74 -0.47 17.06
CA THR A 265 24.20 -1.86 17.00
C THR A 265 24.47 -2.37 18.42
N ARG A 266 24.04 -3.59 18.72
CA ARG A 266 24.39 -4.29 19.97
C ARG A 266 24.69 -5.74 19.64
N ASN A 267 25.94 -6.15 19.82
CA ASN A 267 26.47 -7.46 19.41
C ASN A 267 26.30 -7.64 17.88
N ASP A 268 25.66 -8.73 17.45
CA ASP A 268 25.39 -9.05 16.05
C ASP A 268 24.01 -8.57 15.57
N SER A 269 23.41 -7.60 16.26
CA SER A 269 22.07 -7.10 15.97
C SER A 269 22.04 -5.59 15.73
N LEU A 270 21.19 -5.18 14.80
CA LEU A 270 20.72 -3.80 14.66
C LEU A 270 19.40 -3.66 15.42
N VAL A 271 19.30 -2.61 16.22
CA VAL A 271 18.09 -2.19 16.93
C VAL A 271 17.61 -0.88 16.33
N MET A 272 16.33 -0.82 16.00
CA MET A 272 15.66 0.37 15.46
C MET A 272 14.45 0.69 16.32
N ASN A 273 14.46 1.83 16.99
CA ASN A 273 13.30 2.42 17.65
C ASN A 273 12.62 3.38 16.68
N ILE A 274 11.39 3.06 16.28
CA ILE A 274 10.64 3.82 15.27
C ILE A 274 9.51 4.58 15.96
N THR A 275 9.49 5.89 15.76
CA THR A 275 8.45 6.79 16.24
C THR A 275 7.77 7.49 15.07
N GLN A 276 6.56 7.98 15.29
CA GLN A 276 5.86 8.86 14.38
C GLN A 276 5.17 10.00 15.10
N THR A 277 5.04 11.12 14.40
CA THR A 277 4.05 12.17 14.66
C THR A 277 3.12 12.25 13.47
N THR A 278 1.89 12.73 13.65
CA THR A 278 0.93 12.85 12.55
C THR A 278 0.61 14.32 12.27
N SER A 279 0.31 14.64 11.02
CA SER A 279 -0.04 16.02 10.63
C SER A 279 -1.44 16.44 11.11
N SER A 280 -2.29 15.49 11.50
CA SER A 280 -3.66 15.73 12.00
C SER A 280 -3.99 14.84 13.20
N PRO A 281 -3.32 15.02 14.36
CA PRO A 281 -3.40 14.09 15.48
C PRO A 281 -4.79 14.00 16.12
N GLY A 282 -5.63 15.03 15.97
CA GLY A 282 -7.02 15.01 16.43
C GLY A 282 -7.97 14.15 15.57
N ASN A 283 -7.58 13.84 14.32
CA ASN A 283 -8.36 12.99 13.42
C ASN A 283 -7.72 11.60 13.26
N THR A 284 -6.40 11.55 13.09
CA THR A 284 -5.63 10.31 13.00
C THR A 284 -4.40 10.42 13.90
N SER A 285 -4.44 9.76 15.05
CA SER A 285 -3.38 9.83 16.07
C SER A 285 -2.17 8.96 15.74
N PHE A 286 -2.34 7.93 14.90
CA PHE A 286 -1.30 6.98 14.53
C PHE A 286 -1.66 6.29 13.21
N PHE A 287 -0.66 6.08 12.36
CA PHE A 287 -0.77 5.26 11.14
C PHE A 287 -0.11 3.91 11.38
N SER A 288 -0.93 2.86 11.48
CA SER A 288 -0.47 1.48 11.57
C SER A 288 -0.25 0.88 10.19
N GLY A 289 0.60 -0.12 10.08
CA GLY A 289 0.85 -0.82 8.81
C GLY A 289 2.32 -1.05 8.51
N LEU A 290 2.56 -1.62 7.34
CA LEU A 290 3.88 -1.97 6.87
C LEU A 290 4.63 -0.70 6.45
N VAL A 291 5.92 -0.62 6.78
CA VAL A 291 6.84 0.40 6.26
C VAL A 291 8.13 -0.27 5.83
N GLU A 292 8.64 0.13 4.66
CA GLU A 292 9.92 -0.35 4.14
C GLU A 292 11.08 0.54 4.59
N TYR A 293 12.23 -0.06 4.86
CA TYR A 293 13.45 0.63 5.24
C TYR A 293 14.63 0.03 4.50
N THR A 294 15.50 0.88 3.94
CA THR A 294 16.82 0.45 3.44
C THR A 294 17.88 0.86 4.45
N ILE A 295 18.54 -0.13 5.05
CA ILE A 295 19.73 0.07 5.88
C ILE A 295 20.95 0.10 4.96
N GLN A 296 21.61 1.24 4.92
CA GLN A 296 22.78 1.46 4.08
C GLN A 296 24.04 0.95 4.77
N SER A 297 24.94 0.36 3.99
CA SER A 297 26.24 -0.08 4.49
C SER A 297 27.29 -0.13 3.39
N GLY A 298 28.56 0.14 3.76
CA GLY A 298 29.70 -0.10 2.86
C GLY A 298 29.85 -1.58 2.44
N GLN A 299 29.16 -2.50 3.11
CA GLN A 299 29.11 -3.94 2.81
C GLN A 299 27.83 -4.32 2.03
N GLY A 300 27.21 -3.35 1.37
CA GLY A 300 25.97 -3.50 0.61
C GLY A 300 24.73 -3.31 1.47
N ASP A 301 23.71 -2.72 0.87
CA ASP A 301 22.48 -2.34 1.55
C ASP A 301 21.62 -3.55 1.94
N THR A 302 20.66 -3.33 2.83
CA THR A 302 19.68 -4.35 3.25
C THR A 302 18.32 -3.72 3.41
N THR A 303 17.33 -4.26 2.73
CA THR A 303 15.94 -3.80 2.85
C THR A 303 15.18 -4.67 3.85
N VAL A 304 14.49 -4.03 4.78
CA VAL A 304 13.62 -4.67 5.76
C VAL A 304 12.24 -4.00 5.72
N LYS A 305 11.22 -4.74 6.14
CA LYS A 305 9.86 -4.21 6.25
C LYS A 305 9.33 -4.52 7.65
N PHE A 306 8.80 -3.51 8.32
CA PHE A 306 8.24 -3.65 9.66
C PHE A 306 6.78 -3.23 9.68
N ASN A 307 5.96 -4.04 10.32
CA ASN A 307 4.57 -3.68 10.58
C ASN A 307 4.51 -2.88 11.90
N LEU A 308 4.23 -1.60 11.79
CA LEU A 308 4.08 -0.69 12.93
C LEU A 308 2.68 -0.83 13.51
N THR A 309 2.60 -1.19 14.79
CA THR A 309 1.33 -1.32 15.54
C THR A 309 1.21 -0.33 16.68
N SER A 310 2.31 0.32 17.08
CA SER A 310 2.34 1.32 18.13
C SER A 310 3.47 2.34 17.92
N ASN A 311 3.36 3.49 18.59
CA ASN A 311 4.38 4.53 18.51
C ASN A 311 5.56 4.23 19.44
N GLY A 312 6.79 4.43 18.97
CA GLY A 312 8.01 4.11 19.73
C GLY A 312 8.35 2.62 19.75
N GLN A 313 7.84 1.85 18.79
CA GLN A 313 8.06 0.42 18.68
C GLN A 313 9.53 0.12 18.34
N GLU A 314 10.11 -0.86 19.03
CA GLU A 314 11.48 -1.30 18.80
C GLU A 314 11.53 -2.59 17.99
N PHE A 315 12.38 -2.61 16.96
CA PHE A 315 12.68 -3.78 16.15
C PHE A 315 14.15 -4.15 16.31
N ARG A 316 14.41 -5.42 16.63
CA ARG A 316 15.75 -5.99 16.73
C ARG A 316 15.85 -7.16 15.78
N PHE A 317 16.90 -7.17 14.96
CA PHE A 317 17.18 -8.27 14.05
C PHE A 317 18.69 -8.43 13.87
N LYS A 318 19.09 -9.65 13.47
CA LYS A 318 20.48 -9.97 13.21
C LYS A 318 20.99 -9.12 12.04
N TYR A 319 22.06 -8.38 12.27
CA TYR A 319 22.69 -7.51 11.30
C TYR A 319 24.17 -7.40 11.65
N ILE A 320 25.01 -8.03 10.83
CA ILE A 320 26.46 -8.14 11.06
C ILE A 320 27.29 -7.08 10.31
N LYS A 321 26.63 -6.24 9.52
CA LYS A 321 27.27 -5.14 8.80
C LYS A 321 27.31 -3.89 9.67
N ASP A 322 28.18 -2.94 9.36
CA ASP A 322 28.13 -1.61 9.99
C ASP A 322 27.14 -0.72 9.23
N PRO A 323 26.04 -0.25 9.88
CA PRO A 323 25.06 0.61 9.23
C PRO A 323 25.58 2.05 9.14
N THR A 324 25.62 2.58 7.91
CA THR A 324 26.04 3.97 7.62
C THR A 324 24.87 4.93 7.51
N GLY A 325 23.64 4.43 7.36
CA GLY A 325 22.42 5.24 7.26
C GLY A 325 21.17 4.37 7.16
N ILE A 326 20.01 5.00 7.24
CA ILE A 326 18.71 4.37 7.02
C ILE A 326 17.88 5.29 6.14
N VAL A 327 17.26 4.72 5.10
CA VAL A 327 16.28 5.40 4.24
C VAL A 327 14.91 4.83 4.57
N ILE A 328 13.96 5.70 4.89
CA ILE A 328 12.56 5.33 5.16
C ILE A 328 11.78 5.37 3.85
N ASP A 329 11.00 4.33 3.59
CA ASP A 329 10.17 4.14 2.40
C ASP A 329 10.90 4.50 1.08
N PRO A 330 12.00 3.81 0.77
CA PRO A 330 12.88 4.16 -0.35
C PRO A 330 12.18 4.10 -1.72
N ASN A 331 11.08 3.36 -1.82
CA ASN A 331 10.29 3.18 -3.03
C ASN A 331 8.99 4.00 -3.03
N ASN A 332 8.78 4.85 -2.00
CA ASN A 332 7.66 5.78 -1.90
C ASN A 332 6.28 5.09 -1.99
N TRP A 333 6.11 3.98 -1.27
CA TRP A 333 4.87 3.19 -1.18
C TRP A 333 3.77 3.88 -0.36
N ILE A 334 4.16 4.78 0.54
CA ILE A 334 3.30 5.35 1.58
C ILE A 334 3.39 6.88 1.53
N ILE A 335 2.29 7.55 1.80
CA ILE A 335 2.28 9.00 1.99
C ILE A 335 2.92 9.29 3.35
N ASN A 336 4.22 9.64 3.38
CA ASN A 336 4.91 9.96 4.63
C ASN A 336 5.95 11.07 4.47
N ARG A 337 6.30 11.69 5.60
CA ARG A 337 7.53 12.48 5.73
C ARG A 337 8.58 11.71 6.51
N VAL A 338 9.82 12.17 6.38
CA VAL A 338 10.97 11.68 7.13
C VAL A 338 11.35 12.73 8.17
N GLY A 339 11.35 12.32 9.43
CA GLY A 339 11.85 13.09 10.56
C GLY A 339 13.32 12.79 10.84
N SER A 340 13.72 12.81 12.12
CA SER A 340 15.12 12.56 12.50
C SER A 340 15.48 11.09 12.38
N ILE A 341 16.67 10.80 11.84
CA ILE A 341 17.26 9.46 11.79
C ILE A 341 18.62 9.53 12.47
N ASN A 342 18.71 9.00 13.69
CA ASN A 342 19.90 9.16 14.52
C ASN A 342 20.50 7.80 14.88
N ARG A 343 21.81 7.64 14.63
CA ARG A 343 22.60 6.60 15.28
C ARG A 343 22.82 7.02 16.73
N VAL A 344 22.31 6.27 17.68
CA VAL A 344 22.46 6.55 19.12
C VAL A 344 23.42 5.55 19.75
N ASN A 345 23.93 5.88 20.93
CA ASN A 345 24.63 4.88 21.74
C ASN A 345 23.62 3.83 22.21
N PRO A 346 23.99 2.54 22.24
CA PRO A 346 23.19 1.55 22.92
C PRO A 346 22.91 2.06 24.34
N PRO A 347 21.67 1.95 24.85
CA PRO A 347 21.44 2.18 26.26
C PRO A 347 22.47 1.37 27.04
N GLY A 348 23.00 1.91 28.15
CA GLY A 348 23.76 1.08 29.09
C GLY A 348 22.95 -0.17 29.42
N GLU A 349 23.60 -1.28 29.79
CA GLU A 349 22.84 -2.41 30.33
C GLU A 349 21.92 -1.85 31.43
N PRO A 350 20.59 -2.03 31.33
CA PRO A 350 19.73 -1.60 32.41
C PRO A 350 20.23 -2.32 33.66
N PRO A 351 20.43 -1.61 34.79
CA PRO A 351 20.75 -2.28 36.04
C PRO A 351 19.71 -3.37 36.31
N VAL A 352 20.12 -4.46 36.96
CA VAL A 352 19.29 -5.64 37.31
C VAL A 352 18.20 -5.28 38.35
N ASN A 353 17.70 -4.06 38.34
CA ASN A 353 16.63 -3.63 39.22
C ASN A 353 15.28 -3.90 38.56
N PRO A 354 14.31 -4.47 39.30
CA PRO A 354 12.95 -4.60 38.80
C PRO A 354 12.43 -3.21 38.41
N PRO A 355 11.63 -3.10 37.33
CA PRO A 355 11.08 -1.82 36.92
C PRO A 355 10.27 -1.23 38.07
N GLY A 356 10.61 0.00 38.46
CA GLY A 356 9.77 0.80 39.33
C GLY A 356 8.43 1.09 38.64
N PRO A 357 7.38 1.43 39.40
CA PRO A 357 6.09 1.78 38.84
C PRO A 357 6.24 3.04 37.97
N GLY A 358 6.05 2.92 36.65
CA GLY A 358 6.06 4.03 35.70
C GLY A 358 7.06 3.94 34.54
N THR A 359 7.93 2.92 34.49
CA THR A 359 8.81 2.73 33.32
C THR A 359 8.02 2.11 32.16
N PRO A 360 8.08 2.64 30.92
CA PRO A 360 7.40 2.04 29.78
C PRO A 360 7.81 0.57 29.65
N SER A 361 6.81 -0.31 29.63
CA SER A 361 7.01 -1.75 29.50
C SER A 361 7.62 -2.02 28.13
N ILE A 362 8.92 -2.35 28.09
CA ILE A 362 9.58 -2.70 26.85
C ILE A 362 9.03 -4.05 26.38
N VAL A 363 8.15 -4.03 25.38
CA VAL A 363 7.62 -5.24 24.76
C VAL A 363 8.64 -5.73 23.74
N PHE A 364 9.57 -6.59 24.17
CA PHE A 364 10.41 -7.35 23.23
C PHE A 364 9.67 -8.62 22.79
N GLU A 365 9.86 -9.11 21.57
CA GLU A 365 9.57 -10.53 21.30
C GLU A 365 10.45 -11.42 22.20
N PRO A 366 9.98 -12.63 22.58
CA PRO A 366 10.77 -13.48 23.45
C PRO A 366 12.06 -13.89 22.72
N TYR A 367 13.15 -14.01 23.46
CA TYR A 367 14.45 -14.45 22.92
C TYR A 367 15.22 -15.27 23.94
N VAL A 368 16.21 -16.02 23.44
CA VAL A 368 17.10 -16.85 24.26
C VAL A 368 18.51 -16.31 24.18
N SER A 369 19.19 -16.15 25.31
CA SER A 369 20.54 -15.62 25.40
C SER A 369 21.36 -16.35 26.48
N PRO A 370 22.65 -16.63 26.24
CA PRO A 370 23.35 -16.53 24.96
C PRO A 370 22.84 -17.57 23.94
N ASN A 371 22.97 -17.29 22.64
CA ASN A 371 22.66 -18.24 21.56
C ASN A 371 23.56 -17.92 20.33
N PRO A 372 24.65 -18.67 20.07
CA PRO A 372 24.99 -19.96 20.69
C PRO A 372 25.30 -19.87 22.19
N SER A 373 24.97 -20.91 22.94
CA SER A 373 25.09 -20.99 24.40
C SER A 373 26.22 -21.91 24.84
N PRO A 374 26.98 -21.60 25.91
CA PRO A 374 27.94 -22.52 26.52
C PRO A 374 27.28 -23.53 27.47
N GLY A 375 25.96 -23.72 27.37
CA GLY A 375 25.16 -24.67 28.15
C GLY A 375 24.16 -24.01 29.09
N ASN A 376 24.40 -22.78 29.53
CA ASN A 376 23.44 -21.99 30.30
C ASN A 376 22.64 -21.07 29.37
N ILE A 377 21.32 -21.06 29.53
CA ILE A 377 20.44 -20.20 28.73
C ILE A 377 19.47 -19.42 29.61
N THR A 378 19.34 -18.14 29.27
CA THR A 378 18.35 -17.22 29.81
C THR A 378 17.24 -17.05 28.79
N LEU A 379 16.01 -17.34 29.19
CA LEU A 379 14.83 -16.94 28.44
C LEU A 379 14.52 -15.49 28.82
N ARG A 380 14.29 -14.63 27.83
CA ARG A 380 13.81 -13.26 28.03
C ARG A 380 12.51 -13.10 27.26
N TYR A 381 11.53 -12.49 27.90
CA TYR A 381 10.17 -12.43 27.38
C TYR A 381 9.46 -11.20 27.93
N PRO A 382 8.50 -10.63 27.18
CA PRO A 382 7.70 -9.52 27.65
C PRO A 382 6.76 -10.00 28.76
N THR A 383 6.68 -9.21 29.84
CA THR A 383 5.75 -9.45 30.94
C THR A 383 4.31 -9.45 30.45
N ASN A 384 3.47 -10.32 31.01
CA ASN A 384 2.04 -10.45 30.69
C ASN A 384 1.67 -10.95 29.28
N VAL A 385 2.64 -11.37 28.46
CA VAL A 385 2.36 -11.91 27.10
C VAL A 385 2.44 -13.44 27.08
N TYR A 386 3.47 -14.01 27.71
CA TYR A 386 3.69 -15.45 27.74
C TYR A 386 3.48 -16.00 29.15
N THR A 387 2.78 -17.12 29.24
CA THR A 387 2.49 -17.78 30.51
C THR A 387 3.41 -18.98 30.74
N GLN A 388 3.87 -19.61 29.65
CA GLN A 388 4.67 -20.83 29.70
C GLN A 388 5.78 -20.80 28.66
N ALA A 389 6.86 -21.51 28.96
CA ALA A 389 7.84 -21.93 27.97
C ALA A 389 8.12 -23.43 28.10
N ALA A 390 8.57 -24.06 27.03
CA ALA A 390 8.93 -25.47 27.00
C ALA A 390 10.19 -25.69 26.16
N LEU A 391 11.14 -26.44 26.71
CA LEU A 391 12.38 -26.85 26.06
C LEU A 391 12.21 -28.23 25.42
N PHE A 392 12.59 -28.35 24.15
CA PHE A 392 12.55 -29.57 23.36
C PHE A 392 13.91 -29.88 22.75
N ASP A 393 14.19 -31.17 22.58
CA ASP A 393 15.30 -31.64 21.74
C ASP A 393 14.92 -31.67 20.24
N THR A 394 15.84 -32.09 19.39
CA THR A 394 15.62 -32.17 17.93
C THR A 394 14.64 -33.25 17.50
N GLN A 395 14.34 -34.22 18.38
CA GLN A 395 13.32 -35.25 18.17
C GLN A 395 11.93 -34.79 18.66
N GLY A 396 11.81 -33.55 19.16
CA GLY A 396 10.56 -33.00 19.68
C GLY A 396 10.17 -33.54 21.06
N ARG A 397 11.07 -34.22 21.77
CA ARG A 397 10.82 -34.69 23.14
C ARG A 397 10.88 -33.50 24.09
N LEU A 398 9.86 -33.37 24.94
CA LEU A 398 9.81 -32.35 25.97
C LEU A 398 10.87 -32.65 27.03
N MET A 399 11.85 -31.76 27.15
CA MET A 399 12.91 -31.86 28.15
C MET A 399 12.54 -31.15 29.45
N GLN A 400 11.93 -29.97 29.34
CA GLN A 400 11.57 -29.17 30.52
C GLN A 400 10.36 -28.28 30.21
N LYS A 401 9.42 -28.22 31.17
CA LYS A 401 8.34 -27.25 31.17
C LYS A 401 8.65 -26.13 32.16
N ILE A 402 8.38 -24.90 31.76
CA ILE A 402 8.76 -23.69 32.49
C ILE A 402 7.51 -22.83 32.66
N GLN A 403 7.16 -22.50 33.90
CA GLN A 403 6.12 -21.51 34.21
C GLN A 403 6.76 -20.14 34.28
N LEU A 404 6.26 -19.19 33.47
CA LEU A 404 6.80 -17.84 33.41
C LEU A 404 6.03 -16.93 34.36
N SER A 405 6.77 -16.24 35.24
CA SER A 405 6.17 -15.28 36.14
C SER A 405 5.70 -14.05 35.35
N GLN A 406 4.49 -13.60 35.64
CA GLN A 406 3.89 -12.42 35.01
C GLN A 406 4.61 -11.12 35.42
N ASN A 407 5.35 -11.14 36.54
CA ASN A 407 6.01 -9.98 37.12
C ASN A 407 7.52 -9.91 36.81
N THR A 408 8.06 -10.85 36.02
CA THR A 408 9.48 -10.88 35.63
C THR A 408 9.62 -11.04 34.14
N ASN A 409 10.67 -10.49 33.54
CA ASN A 409 10.92 -10.55 32.09
C ASN A 409 12.01 -11.54 31.70
N GLN A 410 12.48 -12.37 32.64
CA GLN A 410 13.54 -13.34 32.39
C GLN A 410 13.38 -14.61 33.22
N TYR A 411 13.92 -15.72 32.73
CA TYR A 411 13.99 -17.00 33.43
C TYR A 411 15.30 -17.70 33.08
N GLN A 412 16.09 -18.08 34.09
CA GLN A 412 17.30 -18.88 33.91
C GLN A 412 16.92 -20.35 33.84
N VAL A 413 17.27 -21.03 32.75
CA VAL A 413 17.09 -22.48 32.66
C VAL A 413 18.15 -23.13 33.55
N GLY A 414 17.70 -23.70 34.67
CA GLY A 414 18.59 -24.24 35.72
C GLY A 414 19.37 -25.49 35.32
N THR A 415 19.10 -26.07 34.14
CA THR A 415 19.78 -27.27 33.64
C THR A 415 20.86 -26.84 32.64
N LEU A 416 22.11 -27.23 32.90
CA LEU A 416 23.19 -27.08 31.91
C LEU A 416 22.92 -28.02 30.75
N LEU A 417 22.71 -27.46 29.55
CA LEU A 417 22.44 -28.22 28.34
C LEU A 417 23.75 -28.74 27.75
N ALA A 418 23.75 -29.97 27.24
CA ALA A 418 24.88 -30.53 26.50
C ALA A 418 24.98 -29.93 25.09
N ASN A 419 26.15 -30.06 24.45
CA ASN A 419 26.34 -29.69 23.03
C ASN A 419 25.21 -30.24 22.15
N GLY A 420 24.57 -29.38 21.37
CA GLY A 420 23.45 -29.78 20.53
C GLY A 420 22.54 -28.64 20.12
N VAL A 421 21.46 -28.99 19.43
CA VAL A 421 20.39 -28.07 19.04
C VAL A 421 19.16 -28.36 19.87
N TYR A 422 18.54 -27.29 20.36
CA TYR A 422 17.31 -27.34 21.15
C TYR A 422 16.30 -26.33 20.62
N PHE A 423 15.05 -26.46 21.04
CA PHE A 423 13.99 -25.53 20.71
C PHE A 423 13.27 -25.08 21.99
N ILE A 424 13.09 -23.77 22.17
CA ILE A 424 12.23 -23.21 23.20
C ILE A 424 10.94 -22.74 22.55
N ARG A 425 9.80 -23.28 22.98
CA ARG A 425 8.48 -22.77 22.61
C ARG A 425 7.91 -21.94 23.75
N PHE A 426 7.59 -20.68 23.48
CA PHE A 426 6.82 -19.80 24.34
C PHE A 426 5.34 -19.90 23.98
N THR A 427 4.48 -19.95 25.00
CA THR A 427 3.02 -20.01 24.85
C THR A 427 2.37 -18.78 25.48
N GLY A 428 1.67 -18.01 24.66
CA GLY A 428 0.96 -16.80 25.03
C GLY A 428 -0.53 -16.89 24.71
N ALA A 429 -1.32 -15.92 25.19
CA ALA A 429 -2.77 -15.93 24.99
C ALA A 429 -3.18 -15.76 23.51
N GLU A 430 -2.39 -15.00 22.74
CA GLU A 430 -2.69 -14.66 21.34
C GLU A 430 -1.64 -15.20 20.36
N ASN A 431 -0.42 -15.54 20.81
CA ASN A 431 0.66 -15.99 19.94
C ASN A 431 1.60 -16.99 20.65
N ASP A 432 1.98 -18.05 19.92
CA ASP A 432 3.08 -18.95 20.27
C ASP A 432 4.36 -18.55 19.52
N LYS A 433 5.53 -18.73 20.13
CA LYS A 433 6.82 -18.48 19.47
C LYS A 433 7.80 -19.61 19.73
N THR A 434 8.43 -20.15 18.69
CA THR A 434 9.49 -21.16 18.83
C THR A 434 10.85 -20.58 18.43
N ILE A 435 11.85 -20.80 19.28
CA ILE A 435 13.21 -20.29 19.11
C ILE A 435 14.18 -21.45 19.13
N LYS A 436 15.00 -21.56 18.08
CA LYS A 436 16.10 -22.53 18.00
C LYS A 436 17.27 -22.03 18.82
N VAL A 437 17.83 -22.90 19.66
CA VAL A 437 19.00 -22.66 20.49
C VAL A 437 20.11 -23.62 20.07
N LEU A 438 21.30 -23.09 19.81
CA LEU A 438 22.49 -23.88 19.59
C LEU A 438 23.34 -23.86 20.87
N VAL A 439 23.72 -25.02 21.39
CA VAL A 439 24.60 -25.15 22.55
C VAL A 439 25.94 -25.71 22.10
N VAL A 440 27.02 -24.98 22.40
CA VAL A 440 28.40 -25.32 22.14
C VAL A 440 29.24 -24.85 23.35
N HIS A 441 29.70 -25.81 24.14
CA HIS A 441 30.63 -25.62 25.26
C HIS A 441 32.01 -25.16 24.82
#